data_AF-A0A316RT29-F1
#
_entry.id   AF-A0A316RT29-F1
#
_cell.length_a   1.000
_cell.length_b   1.000
_cell.length_c   1.000
_cell.angle_alpha   90.00
_cell.angle_beta   90.00
_cell.angle_gamma   90.00
#
_symmetry.space_group_name_H-M   'P 1'
#
loop_
_entity.id
_entity.type
_entity.pdbx_description
1 polymer ?
#
loop_
_entity_poly.entity_id
_entity_poly.type
_entity_poly.pdbx_seq_one_letter_code
_entity_poly.pdbx_strand_id
1 'polypeptide(L)'
;AFGEAREDALAYMAFPREHWPKIRTNNQQERANREIKRRYRSVQSFPSRASMMRLTCAVLMGEEGRWQAQRLLSPSSLAKAAPSAAEPPSDERLEAARLYAAEAVREVVDRRGLRK
;
A
#
# COMPACT_ATOMS: atom_id res chain seq x y z
N ALA A 1 -1.38 -18.73 8.69
CA ALA A 1 -2.27 -18.86 9.88
C ALA A 1 -2.24 -17.58 10.72
N PHE A 2 -3.25 -17.27 11.53
CA PHE A 2 -3.29 -16.03 12.36
C PHE A 2 -2.04 -15.81 13.24
N GLY A 3 -1.32 -16.89 13.61
CA GLY A 3 -0.06 -16.80 14.35
C GLY A 3 1.11 -16.20 13.56
N GLU A 4 1.18 -16.42 12.25
CA GLU A 4 2.26 -15.90 11.39
C GLU A 4 2.11 -14.40 11.15
N ALA A 5 0.88 -13.90 10.97
CA ALA A 5 0.61 -12.48 10.73
C ALA A 5 0.78 -11.61 11.99
N ARG A 6 0.94 -12.21 13.17
CA ARG A 6 1.08 -11.49 14.45
C ARG A 6 2.38 -10.71 14.50
N GLU A 7 3.48 -11.31 14.08
CA GLU A 7 4.80 -10.66 14.11
C GLU A 7 4.81 -9.46 13.17
N ASP A 8 4.31 -9.62 11.95
CA ASP A 8 4.14 -8.53 10.98
C ASP A 8 3.24 -7.42 11.51
N ALA A 9 2.12 -7.76 12.14
CA ALA A 9 1.18 -6.79 12.71
C ALA A 9 1.78 -5.98 13.87
N LEU A 10 2.76 -6.53 14.58
CA LEU A 10 3.42 -5.89 15.73
C LEU A 10 4.79 -5.29 15.39
N ALA A 11 5.29 -5.45 14.15
CA ALA A 11 6.59 -4.94 13.72
C ALA A 11 6.77 -3.43 13.97
N TYR A 12 5.68 -2.65 13.95
CA TYR A 12 5.73 -1.21 14.24
C TYR A 12 6.14 -0.89 15.70
N MET A 13 6.05 -1.84 16.63
CA MET A 13 6.45 -1.64 18.02
C MET A 13 7.96 -1.52 18.20
N ALA A 14 8.76 -1.89 17.19
CA ALA A 14 10.20 -1.66 17.17
C ALA A 14 10.56 -0.16 17.02
N PHE A 15 9.61 0.70 16.63
CA PHE A 15 9.81 2.15 16.50
C PHE A 15 9.50 2.87 17.82
N PRO A 16 10.01 4.09 18.04
CA PRO A 16 9.59 4.95 19.15
C PRO A 16 8.07 5.07 19.26
N ARG A 17 7.54 5.05 20.50
CA ARG A 17 6.09 5.14 20.76
C ARG A 17 5.42 6.35 20.09
N GLU A 18 6.14 7.46 19.95
CA GLU A 18 5.66 8.67 19.26
C GLU A 18 5.33 8.42 17.77
N HIS A 19 5.91 7.39 17.13
CA HIS A 19 5.66 7.03 15.73
C HIS A 19 4.46 6.09 15.55
N TRP A 20 4.10 5.31 16.57
CA TRP A 20 3.10 4.26 16.47
C TRP A 20 1.76 4.71 15.88
N PRO A 21 1.16 5.86 16.27
CA PRO A 21 -0.12 6.28 15.71
C PRO A 21 -0.09 6.49 14.19
N LYS A 22 1.08 6.80 13.62
CA LYS A 22 1.26 6.98 12.18
C LYS A 22 1.48 5.65 11.48
N ILE A 23 2.34 4.78 12.02
CA ILE A 23 2.73 3.51 11.39
C ILE A 23 1.61 2.46 11.46
N ARG A 24 0.89 2.37 12.60
CA ARG A 24 -0.11 1.30 12.83
C ARG A 24 -1.39 1.45 12.00
N THR A 25 -1.55 2.54 11.25
CA THR A 25 -2.80 2.85 10.54
C THR A 25 -2.60 2.79 9.04
N ASN A 26 -3.65 2.38 8.32
CA ASN A 26 -3.62 2.33 6.87
C ASN A 26 -4.33 3.53 6.19
N ASN A 27 -4.33 4.67 6.86
CA ASN A 27 -5.14 5.82 6.44
C ASN A 27 -4.81 6.31 5.01
N GLN A 28 -3.54 6.22 4.62
CA GLN A 28 -3.09 6.67 3.30
C GLN A 28 -3.53 5.71 2.19
N GLN A 29 -3.35 4.38 2.34
CA GLN A 29 -3.83 3.46 1.31
C GLN A 29 -5.37 3.47 1.26
N GLU A 30 -6.06 3.59 2.39
CA GLU A 30 -7.52 3.73 2.42
C GLU A 30 -8.02 4.97 1.68
N ARG A 31 -7.33 6.12 1.84
CA ARG A 31 -7.66 7.35 1.12
C ARG A 31 -7.46 7.18 -0.38
N ALA A 32 -6.32 6.65 -0.81
CA ALA A 32 -6.05 6.37 -2.23
C ALA A 32 -7.09 5.40 -2.81
N ASN A 33 -7.41 4.31 -2.10
CA ASN A 33 -8.42 3.33 -2.50
C ASN A 33 -9.82 3.96 -2.59
N ARG A 34 -10.18 4.85 -1.66
CA ARG A 34 -11.46 5.58 -1.69
C ARG A 34 -11.55 6.48 -2.91
N GLU A 35 -10.46 7.18 -3.26
CA GLU A 35 -10.41 8.06 -4.43
C GLU A 35 -10.47 7.28 -5.75
N ILE A 36 -9.75 6.15 -5.86
CA ILE A 36 -9.85 5.24 -7.01
C ILE A 36 -11.30 4.77 -7.19
N LYS A 37 -11.93 4.29 -6.10
CA LYS A 37 -13.34 3.87 -6.12
C LYS A 37 -14.29 5.01 -6.51
N ARG A 38 -14.05 6.24 -6.02
CA ARG A 38 -14.86 7.42 -6.36
C ARG A 38 -14.78 7.74 -7.85
N ARG A 39 -13.58 7.76 -8.44
CA ARG A 39 -13.40 8.04 -9.87
C ARG A 39 -13.92 6.90 -10.75
N TYR A 40 -13.73 5.65 -10.32
CA TYR A 40 -14.32 4.49 -10.99
C TYR A 40 -15.86 4.61 -11.10
N ARG A 41 -16.55 5.01 -10.01
CA ARG A 41 -18.01 5.18 -10.03
C ARG A 41 -18.51 6.15 -11.10
N SER A 42 -17.70 7.15 -11.49
CA SER A 42 -18.06 8.09 -12.56
C SER A 42 -17.90 7.50 -13.97
N VAL A 43 -16.99 6.54 -14.15
CA VAL A 43 -16.67 5.95 -15.46
C VAL A 43 -17.44 4.65 -15.69
N GLN A 44 -17.87 3.97 -14.62
CA GLN A 44 -18.65 2.72 -14.60
C GLN A 44 -17.98 1.49 -15.24
N SER A 45 -17.35 1.62 -16.40
CA SER A 45 -16.58 0.56 -17.08
C SER A 45 -15.40 1.12 -17.85
N PHE A 46 -14.31 0.36 -17.97
CA PHE A 46 -13.13 0.80 -18.74
C PHE A 46 -13.09 0.14 -20.12
N PRO A 47 -12.75 0.91 -21.18
CA PRO A 47 -12.62 0.37 -22.54
C PRO A 47 -11.37 -0.51 -22.72
N SER A 48 -10.39 -0.40 -21.82
CA SER A 48 -9.19 -1.25 -21.82
C SER A 48 -8.49 -1.23 -20.47
N ARG A 49 -7.62 -2.23 -20.23
CA ARG A 49 -6.73 -2.27 -19.05
C ARG A 49 -5.84 -1.03 -18.97
N ALA A 50 -5.37 -0.53 -20.11
CA ALA A 50 -4.53 0.67 -20.16
C ALA A 50 -5.29 1.92 -19.67
N SER A 51 -6.58 2.05 -19.99
CA SER A 51 -7.43 3.14 -19.50
C SER A 51 -7.62 3.08 -17.98
N MET A 52 -7.87 1.88 -17.43
CA MET A 52 -7.93 1.65 -15.98
C MET A 52 -6.61 2.00 -15.28
N MET A 53 -5.49 1.59 -15.87
CA MET A 53 -4.16 1.86 -15.34
C MET A 53 -3.89 3.38 -15.27
N ARG A 54 -4.21 4.12 -16.33
CA ARG A 54 -4.04 5.59 -16.35
C ARG A 54 -4.80 6.29 -15.22
N LEU A 55 -6.06 5.92 -14.99
CA LEU A 55 -6.83 6.51 -13.89
C LEU A 55 -6.21 6.20 -12.53
N THR A 56 -5.80 4.94 -12.33
CA THR A 56 -5.19 4.49 -11.07
C THR A 56 -3.86 5.22 -10.83
N CYS A 57 -2.97 5.24 -11.82
CA CYS A 57 -1.70 5.95 -11.75
C CYS A 57 -1.90 7.46 -11.52
N ALA A 58 -2.88 8.10 -12.17
CA ALA A 58 -3.18 9.51 -11.96
C ALA A 58 -3.62 9.82 -10.52
N VAL A 59 -4.35 8.91 -9.87
CA VAL A 59 -4.68 9.05 -8.44
C VAL A 59 -3.43 8.89 -7.57
N LEU A 60 -2.62 7.87 -7.84
CA LEU A 60 -1.41 7.59 -7.07
C LEU A 60 -0.39 8.72 -7.16
N MET A 61 -0.15 9.28 -8.35
CA MET A 61 0.72 10.45 -8.53
C MET A 61 0.19 11.68 -7.76
N GLY A 62 -1.14 11.86 -7.72
CA GLY A 62 -1.75 12.92 -6.92
C GLY A 62 -1.52 12.74 -5.41
N GLU A 63 -1.66 11.51 -4.91
CA GLU A 63 -1.38 11.21 -3.50
C GLU A 63 0.12 11.30 -3.17
N GLU A 64 1.00 10.88 -4.08
CA GLU A 64 2.45 11.05 -3.94
C GLU A 64 2.83 12.52 -3.72
N GLY A 65 2.31 13.44 -4.55
CA GLY A 65 2.55 14.88 -4.36
C GLY A 65 2.09 15.39 -3.00
N ARG A 66 0.95 14.90 -2.49
CA ARG A 66 0.47 15.24 -1.13
C ARG A 66 1.37 14.69 -0.04
N TRP A 67 1.92 13.49 -0.23
CA TRP A 67 2.84 12.88 0.73
C TRP A 67 4.17 13.60 0.78
N GLN A 68 4.72 13.98 -0.38
CA GLN A 68 5.92 14.81 -0.45
C GLN A 68 5.74 16.14 0.28
N ALA A 69 4.54 16.73 0.20
CA ALA A 69 4.21 17.97 0.91
C ALA A 69 3.96 17.78 2.42
N GLN A 70 3.66 16.58 2.89
CA GLN A 70 3.33 16.29 4.29
C GLN A 70 4.47 15.58 5.01
N ARG A 71 5.29 16.34 5.73
CA ARG A 71 6.32 15.76 6.59
C ARG A 71 5.69 15.15 7.84
N LEU A 72 5.41 13.84 7.81
CA LEU A 72 4.71 13.12 8.87
C LEU A 72 5.48 13.05 10.21
N LEU A 73 6.81 13.08 10.13
CA LEU A 73 7.72 13.03 11.28
C LEU A 73 8.81 14.09 11.10
N SER A 74 9.15 14.80 12.18
CA SER A 74 10.28 15.75 12.17
C SER A 74 11.60 15.02 11.93
N PRO A 75 12.63 15.68 11.37
CA PRO A 75 13.94 15.06 11.22
C PRO A 75 14.52 14.59 12.57
N SER A 76 14.29 15.33 13.65
CA SER A 76 14.70 14.93 15.01
C SER A 76 13.96 13.69 15.53
N SER A 77 12.69 13.52 15.17
CA SER A 77 11.91 12.33 15.54
C SER A 77 12.32 11.13 14.69
N LEU A 78 12.59 11.33 13.39
CA LEU A 78 13.13 10.30 12.50
C LEU A 78 14.51 9.81 12.94
N ALA A 79 15.38 10.69 13.43
CA ALA A 79 16.70 10.30 13.93
C ALA A 79 16.64 9.34 15.15
N LYS A 80 15.50 9.29 15.86
CA LYS A 80 15.25 8.32 16.94
C LYS A 80 14.80 6.96 16.43
N ALA A 81 14.30 6.87 15.20
CA ALA A 81 14.10 5.58 14.57
C ALA A 81 15.49 5.02 14.28
N ALA A 82 15.87 3.92 14.95
CA ALA A 82 17.08 3.22 14.59
C ALA A 82 17.00 2.92 13.09
N PRO A 83 18.03 3.24 12.29
CA PRO A 83 18.12 2.69 10.96
C PRO A 83 18.31 1.19 11.15
N SER A 84 17.22 0.43 11.17
CA SER A 84 17.30 -0.83 10.47
C SER A 84 17.53 -0.40 9.03
N ALA A 85 18.79 -0.42 8.60
CA ALA A 85 19.09 -0.58 7.20
C ALA A 85 18.50 -1.95 6.84
N ALA A 86 17.17 -2.01 6.72
CA ALA A 86 16.51 -3.12 6.10
C ALA A 86 17.13 -3.14 4.72
N GLU A 87 17.96 -4.16 4.49
CA GLU A 87 18.47 -4.43 3.16
C GLU A 87 17.28 -4.31 2.21
N PRO A 88 17.45 -3.60 1.07
CA PRO A 88 16.41 -3.57 0.08
C PRO A 88 15.99 -5.02 -0.19
N PRO A 89 14.69 -5.32 -0.23
CA PRO A 89 14.22 -6.69 -0.39
C PRO A 89 14.92 -7.31 -1.60
N SER A 90 15.50 -8.50 -1.42
CA SER A 90 16.18 -9.21 -2.50
C SER A 90 15.24 -9.39 -3.69
N ASP A 91 15.80 -9.51 -4.89
CA ASP A 91 15.01 -9.74 -6.10
C ASP A 91 14.09 -10.95 -5.96
N GLU A 92 14.55 -12.00 -5.28
CA GLU A 92 13.74 -13.18 -4.94
C GLU A 92 12.52 -12.83 -4.06
N ARG A 93 12.70 -11.99 -3.03
CA ARG A 93 11.59 -11.54 -2.17
C ARG A 93 10.62 -10.64 -2.92
N LEU A 94 11.12 -9.78 -3.79
CA LEU A 94 10.30 -8.95 -4.66
C LEU A 94 9.47 -9.81 -5.61
N GLU A 95 10.08 -10.83 -6.21
CA GLU A 95 9.39 -11.74 -7.12
C GLU A 95 8.37 -12.61 -6.39
N ALA A 96 8.70 -13.13 -5.22
CA ALA A 96 7.75 -13.82 -4.35
C ALA A 96 6.55 -12.92 -3.99
N ALA A 97 6.79 -11.65 -3.65
CA ALA A 97 5.72 -10.69 -3.39
C ALA A 97 4.86 -10.40 -4.63
N ARG A 98 5.45 -10.32 -5.83
CA ARG A 98 4.71 -10.18 -7.09
C ARG A 98 3.84 -11.39 -7.37
N LEU A 99 4.38 -12.60 -7.21
CA LEU A 99 3.65 -13.85 -7.41
C LEU A 99 2.49 -13.97 -6.41
N TYR A 100 2.75 -13.68 -5.14
CA TYR A 100 1.72 -13.62 -4.11
C TYR A 100 0.62 -12.60 -4.45
N ALA A 101 1.00 -11.39 -4.87
CA ALA A 101 0.03 -10.37 -5.28
C ALA A 101 -0.79 -10.82 -6.50
N ALA A 102 -0.17 -11.48 -7.48
CA ALA A 102 -0.87 -12.02 -8.65
C ALA A 102 -1.84 -13.14 -8.26
N GLU A 103 -1.44 -14.01 -7.32
CA GLU A 103 -2.31 -15.06 -6.76
C GLU A 103 -3.49 -14.46 -5.99
N ALA A 104 -3.25 -13.51 -5.09
CA ALA A 104 -4.30 -12.83 -4.34
C ALA A 104 -5.29 -12.12 -5.27
N VAL A 105 -4.80 -11.47 -6.33
CA VAL A 105 -5.67 -10.84 -7.36
C VAL A 105 -6.50 -11.90 -8.07
N ARG A 106 -5.91 -13.03 -8.44
CA ARG A 106 -6.62 -14.16 -9.08
C ARG A 106 -7.72 -14.69 -8.18
N GLU A 107 -7.40 -14.96 -6.91
CA GLU A 107 -8.37 -15.42 -5.92
C GLU A 107 -9.54 -14.44 -5.75
N VAL A 108 -9.25 -13.14 -5.71
CA VAL A 108 -10.28 -12.10 -5.61
C VAL A 108 -11.15 -12.05 -6.87
N VAL A 109 -10.56 -12.15 -8.06
CA VAL A 109 -11.28 -12.19 -9.33
C VAL A 109 -12.21 -13.41 -9.39
N ASP A 110 -11.72 -14.57 -8.96
CA ASP A 110 -12.47 -15.82 -8.92
C ASP A 110 -13.64 -15.73 -7.94
N ARG A 111 -13.36 -15.30 -6.71
CA ARG A 111 -14.38 -15.12 -5.66
C ARG A 111 -15.47 -14.12 -6.07
N ARG A 112 -15.14 -13.13 -6.89
CA ARG A 112 -16.07 -12.10 -7.38
C ARG A 112 -16.77 -12.48 -8.68
N GLY A 113 -16.47 -13.63 -9.28
CA GLY A 113 -17.04 -14.05 -10.56
C GLY A 113 -16.68 -13.11 -11.72
N LEU A 114 -15.52 -12.44 -11.66
CA LEU A 114 -15.11 -11.43 -12.64
C LEU A 114 -14.27 -12.01 -13.80
N ARG A 115 -14.20 -13.34 -13.93
CA ARG A 115 -13.64 -13.97 -15.13
C ARG A 115 -14.57 -13.68 -16.31
N LYS A 116 -14.03 -13.11 -17.37
CA LYS A 116 -14.71 -13.05 -18.67
C LYS A 116 -14.69 -14.41 -19.33
#